data_AF-A0A9P1KM18-F1
#
_entry.id   AF-A0A9P1KM18-F1
#
_cell.length_a   1.000
_cell.length_b   1.000
_cell.length_c   1.000
_cell.angle_alpha   90.00
_cell.angle_beta   90.00
_cell.angle_gamma   90.00
#
_symmetry.space_group_name_H-M   'P 1'
#
loop_
_entity.id
_entity.type
_entity.pdbx_description
1 polymer ?
#
loop_
_entity_poly.entity_id
_entity_poly.type
_entity_poly.pdbx_seq_one_letter_code
_entity_poly.pdbx_strand_id
1 'polypeptide(L)'
;MINSALQYPIFGAEIRCPHCRQKIPALTLTDTYLCPRHGAFEADPQTGELVHLQSGRQWRLWEDEWYRQHTHPDGIRFEIHEALDRLYTQGYRATRVIIAQRYQELISSYLERNTPWREQSEVGEPRLYGLPVEFSPSPQVEPCWNVINFSLEKEKGLSPSLS
;
A
#
# COMPACT_ATOMS: atom_id res chain seq x y z
N MET A 1 1.43 4.94 37.42
CA MET A 1 1.82 4.21 36.20
C MET A 1 0.65 3.33 35.82
N ILE A 2 -0.14 3.76 34.83
CA ILE A 2 -1.24 2.94 34.30
C ILE A 2 -0.58 1.95 33.34
N ASN A 3 -0.79 0.67 33.60
CA ASN A 3 -0.22 -0.42 32.84
C ASN A 3 -0.86 -0.43 31.45
N SER A 4 -0.18 0.09 30.43
CA SER A 4 -0.64 0.11 29.03
C SER A 4 -0.83 -1.31 28.44
N ALA A 5 -0.51 -2.36 29.21
CA ALA A 5 -0.57 -3.77 28.84
C ALA A 5 -1.99 -4.39 28.84
N LEU A 6 -3.07 -3.60 28.93
CA LEU A 6 -4.45 -4.10 29.00
C LEU A 6 -5.44 -3.35 28.08
N GLN A 7 -4.98 -2.52 27.13
CA GLN A 7 -5.86 -1.95 26.10
C GLN A 7 -6.03 -2.94 24.93
N TYR A 8 -6.64 -4.07 25.24
CA TYR A 8 -7.26 -4.90 24.22
C TYR A 8 -8.66 -4.33 23.94
N PRO A 9 -9.06 -4.20 22.67
CA PRO A 9 -8.28 -4.45 21.45
C PRO A 9 -7.45 -3.23 21.02
N ILE A 10 -6.29 -3.45 20.39
CA ILE A 10 -5.33 -2.37 20.05
C ILE A 10 -5.87 -1.36 19.02
N PHE A 11 -6.84 -1.76 18.19
CA PHE A 11 -7.52 -0.89 17.22
C PHE A 11 -8.92 -0.47 17.67
N GLY A 12 -9.26 -0.71 18.93
CA GLY A 12 -10.57 -0.41 19.51
C GLY A 12 -11.60 -1.54 19.34
N ALA A 13 -12.80 -1.32 19.88
CA ALA A 13 -13.84 -2.35 19.96
C ALA A 13 -14.40 -2.80 18.59
N GLU A 14 -14.22 -1.99 17.54
CA GLU A 14 -14.66 -2.28 16.18
C GLU A 14 -13.63 -1.76 15.18
N ILE A 15 -13.42 -2.51 14.09
CA ILE A 15 -12.66 -2.05 12.93
C ILE A 15 -13.50 -2.21 11.66
N ARG A 16 -13.07 -1.58 10.57
CA ARG A 16 -13.59 -1.92 9.22
C ARG A 16 -12.82 -3.11 8.68
N CYS A 17 -13.52 -4.14 8.22
CA CYS A 17 -12.88 -5.29 7.56
C CYS A 17 -12.07 -4.81 6.34
N PRO A 18 -10.78 -5.18 6.20
CA PRO A 18 -9.96 -4.75 5.07
C PRO A 18 -10.49 -5.20 3.70
N HIS A 19 -11.35 -6.23 3.66
CA HIS A 19 -11.90 -6.79 2.43
C HIS A 19 -13.28 -6.24 2.04
N CYS A 20 -14.30 -6.33 2.92
CA CYS A 20 -15.66 -5.82 2.60
C CYS A 20 -15.96 -4.43 3.15
N ARG A 21 -15.05 -3.82 3.93
CA ARG A 21 -15.26 -2.54 4.63
C ARG A 21 -16.42 -2.52 5.63
N GLN A 22 -17.06 -3.65 5.91
CA GLN A 22 -18.08 -3.76 6.97
C GLN A 22 -17.42 -3.59 8.34
N LYS A 23 -18.12 -2.94 9.26
CA LYS A 23 -17.70 -2.90 10.66
C LYS A 23 -17.74 -4.30 11.26
N ILE A 24 -16.66 -4.70 11.91
CA ILE A 24 -16.53 -5.99 12.58
C ILE A 24 -16.09 -5.75 14.03
N PRO A 25 -16.76 -6.36 15.01
CA PRO A 25 -16.41 -6.22 16.40
C PRO A 25 -15.17 -7.06 16.72
N ALA A 26 -14.40 -6.59 17.71
CA ALA A 26 -13.41 -7.42 18.36
C ALA A 26 -14.09 -8.51 19.21
N LEU A 27 -13.43 -9.65 19.35
CA LEU A 27 -13.80 -10.64 20.35
C LEU A 27 -13.41 -10.12 21.73
N THR A 28 -14.27 -10.37 22.70
CA THR A 28 -14.13 -9.83 24.06
C THR A 28 -12.75 -10.13 24.65
N LEU A 29 -12.02 -9.09 25.03
CA LEU A 29 -10.68 -9.16 25.64
C LEU A 29 -9.63 -9.83 24.75
N THR A 30 -9.76 -9.77 23.42
CA THR A 30 -8.72 -10.20 22.50
C THR A 30 -8.42 -9.14 21.45
N ASP A 31 -7.33 -9.34 20.71
CA ASP A 31 -6.97 -8.56 19.51
C ASP A 31 -7.55 -9.17 18.22
N THR A 32 -8.56 -10.02 18.35
CA THR A 32 -9.14 -10.75 17.22
C THR A 32 -10.44 -10.09 16.78
N TYR A 33 -10.64 -9.95 15.48
CA TYR A 33 -11.85 -9.40 14.86
C TYR A 33 -12.43 -10.43 13.90
N LEU A 34 -13.72 -10.74 14.03
CA LEU A 34 -14.36 -11.76 13.21
C LEU A 34 -15.26 -11.13 12.15
N CYS A 35 -14.86 -11.24 10.88
CA CYS A 35 -15.71 -10.91 9.75
C CYS A 35 -16.58 -12.10 9.35
N PRO A 36 -17.91 -11.97 9.29
CA PRO A 36 -18.80 -13.06 8.86
C PRO A 36 -18.53 -13.58 7.44
N ARG A 37 -17.93 -12.75 6.58
CA ARG A 37 -17.65 -13.08 5.17
C ARG A 37 -16.21 -13.51 4.93
N HIS A 38 -15.27 -12.94 5.68
CA HIS A 38 -13.84 -13.04 5.39
C HIS A 38 -13.05 -13.68 6.53
N GLY A 39 -13.69 -14.19 7.58
CA GLY A 39 -13.00 -14.89 8.65
C GLY A 39 -12.35 -13.98 9.68
N ALA A 40 -11.39 -14.54 10.42
CA ALA A 40 -10.77 -13.92 11.59
C ALA A 40 -9.51 -13.15 11.22
N PHE A 41 -9.39 -11.95 11.76
CA PHE A 41 -8.22 -11.09 11.71
C PHE A 41 -7.66 -10.97 13.12
N GLU A 42 -6.35 -11.01 13.28
CA GLU A 42 -5.68 -10.82 14.56
C GLU A 42 -4.75 -9.63 14.46
N ALA A 43 -4.85 -8.72 15.41
CA ALA A 43 -3.96 -7.60 15.51
C ALA A 43 -2.71 -8.00 16.31
N ASP A 44 -1.54 -7.70 15.78
CA ASP A 44 -0.27 -7.92 16.45
C ASP A 44 0.10 -6.65 17.24
N PRO A 45 0.08 -6.68 18.59
CA PRO A 45 0.38 -5.53 19.43
C PRO A 45 1.83 -5.06 19.33
N GLN A 46 2.76 -5.91 18.85
CA GLN A 46 4.17 -5.55 18.73
C GLN A 46 4.44 -4.77 17.44
N THR A 47 3.82 -5.21 16.34
CA THR A 47 4.07 -4.63 15.00
C THR A 47 3.02 -3.59 14.61
N GLY A 48 1.85 -3.59 15.26
CA GLY A 48 0.71 -2.77 14.86
C GLY A 48 0.10 -3.22 13.53
N GLU A 49 0.28 -4.49 13.16
CA GLU A 49 -0.28 -5.07 11.95
C GLU A 49 -1.58 -5.81 12.24
N LEU A 50 -2.50 -5.80 11.29
CA LEU A 50 -3.66 -6.68 11.27
C LEU A 50 -3.37 -7.84 10.33
N VAL A 51 -3.46 -9.07 10.83
CA VAL A 51 -3.13 -10.29 10.09
C VAL A 51 -4.39 -11.10 9.84
N HIS A 52 -4.66 -11.48 8.60
CA HIS A 52 -5.76 -12.39 8.28
C HIS A 52 -5.31 -13.84 8.48
N LEU A 53 -5.87 -14.51 9.50
CA LEU A 53 -5.38 -15.80 9.98
C LEU A 53 -5.40 -16.92 8.94
N GLN A 54 -6.38 -16.91 8.02
CA GLN A 54 -6.49 -17.98 7.02
C GLN A 54 -5.50 -17.81 5.85
N SER A 55 -5.09 -16.57 5.53
CA SER A 55 -4.30 -16.28 4.33
C SER A 55 -2.89 -15.78 4.61
N GLY A 56 -2.59 -15.40 5.86
CA GLY A 56 -1.34 -14.75 6.25
C GLY A 56 -1.15 -13.34 5.67
N ARG A 57 -2.15 -12.78 4.98
CA ARG A 57 -2.10 -11.40 4.48
C ARG A 57 -2.07 -10.43 5.65
N GLN A 58 -1.32 -9.34 5.49
CA GLN A 58 -1.10 -8.34 6.53
C GLN A 58 -1.58 -6.98 6.06
N TRP A 59 -2.07 -6.17 6.98
CA TRP A 59 -2.46 -4.79 6.75
C TRP A 59 -1.91 -3.89 7.84
N ARG A 60 -1.64 -2.64 7.47
CA ARG A 60 -1.29 -1.57 8.39
C ARG A 60 -2.31 -0.44 8.25
N LEU A 61 -2.63 0.23 9.35
CA LEU A 61 -3.60 1.32 9.38
C LEU A 61 -2.89 2.67 9.24
N TRP A 62 -3.38 3.52 8.34
CA TRP A 62 -2.97 4.93 8.24
C TRP A 62 -4.17 5.78 7.87
N GLU A 63 -4.42 6.86 8.63
CA GLU A 63 -5.56 7.77 8.40
C GLU A 63 -6.91 7.05 8.20
N ASP A 64 -7.22 6.08 9.07
CA ASP A 64 -8.42 5.24 9.01
C ASP A 64 -8.55 4.32 7.76
N GLU A 65 -7.49 4.20 6.96
CA GLU A 65 -7.42 3.31 5.80
C GLU A 65 -6.45 2.14 6.01
N TRP A 66 -6.87 0.95 5.57
CA TRP A 66 -6.05 -0.26 5.62
C TRP A 66 -5.21 -0.41 4.35
N TYR A 67 -3.89 -0.45 4.53
CA TYR A 67 -2.93 -0.71 3.46
C TYR A 67 -2.41 -2.13 3.57
N ARG A 68 -2.72 -2.94 2.55
CA ARG A 68 -2.25 -4.32 2.48
C ARG A 68 -0.73 -4.33 2.28
N GLN A 69 -0.01 -5.02 3.14
CA GLN A 69 1.44 -5.20 2.96
C GLN A 69 1.69 -6.38 2.01
N HIS A 70 2.52 -6.15 1.00
CA HIS A 70 2.86 -7.16 0.00
C HIS A 70 4.18 -7.86 0.30
N THR A 71 4.25 -9.15 0.04
CA THR A 71 5.48 -9.94 0.11
C THR A 71 5.95 -10.42 -1.27
N HIS A 72 5.13 -10.20 -2.31
CA HIS A 72 5.40 -10.62 -3.68
C HIS A 72 5.37 -9.40 -4.62
N PRO A 73 6.32 -9.27 -5.57
CA PRO A 73 6.39 -8.14 -6.49
C PRO A 73 5.10 -7.95 -7.29
N ASP A 74 4.48 -9.05 -7.73
CA ASP A 74 3.23 -8.94 -8.48
C ASP A 74 2.09 -8.33 -7.65
N GLY A 75 2.05 -8.53 -6.33
CA GLY A 75 1.01 -7.96 -5.48
C GLY A 75 0.99 -6.43 -5.53
N ILE A 76 2.15 -5.80 -5.37
CA ILE A 76 2.28 -4.35 -5.46
C ILE A 76 2.14 -3.84 -6.90
N ARG A 77 2.65 -4.58 -7.89
CA ARG A 77 2.50 -4.22 -9.32
C ARG A 77 1.02 -4.17 -9.73
N PHE A 78 0.24 -5.19 -9.35
CA PHE A 78 -1.20 -5.22 -9.60
C PHE A 78 -1.92 -4.06 -8.89
N GLU A 79 -1.58 -3.77 -7.63
CA GLU A 79 -2.20 -2.65 -6.90
C GLU A 79 -1.91 -1.30 -7.57
N ILE A 80 -0.67 -1.09 -8.04
CA ILE A 80 -0.28 0.10 -8.82
C ILE A 80 -1.06 0.17 -10.13
N HIS A 81 -1.14 -0.94 -10.87
CA HIS A 81 -1.90 -0.99 -12.13
C HIS A 81 -3.37 -0.62 -11.93
N GLU A 82 -4.05 -1.21 -10.93
CA GLU A 82 -5.44 -0.87 -10.62
C GLU A 82 -5.59 0.60 -10.21
N ALA A 83 -4.62 1.16 -9.49
CA ALA A 83 -4.63 2.58 -9.13
C ALA A 83 -4.46 3.50 -10.34
N LEU A 84 -3.62 3.12 -11.30
CA LEU A 84 -3.46 3.83 -12.58
C LEU A 84 -4.76 3.80 -13.39
N ASP A 85 -5.42 2.64 -13.50
CA ASP A 85 -6.71 2.52 -14.21
C ASP A 85 -7.80 3.38 -13.56
N ARG A 86 -7.89 3.36 -12.22
CA ARG A 86 -8.82 4.24 -11.48
C ARG A 86 -8.52 5.71 -11.70
N LEU A 87 -7.25 6.09 -11.70
CA LEU A 87 -6.82 7.47 -11.92
C LEU A 87 -7.19 7.96 -13.33
N TYR A 88 -6.97 7.12 -14.34
CA TYR A 88 -7.35 7.39 -15.72
C TYR A 88 -8.86 7.58 -15.87
N THR A 89 -9.66 6.72 -15.23
CA THR A 89 -11.13 6.82 -15.22
C THR A 89 -11.63 8.12 -14.59
N GLN A 90 -10.85 8.72 -13.69
CA GLN A 90 -11.14 10.02 -13.08
C GLN A 90 -10.70 11.22 -13.95
N GLY A 91 -10.17 10.98 -15.15
CA GLY A 91 -9.69 12.03 -16.06
C GLY A 91 -8.32 12.58 -15.71
N TYR A 92 -7.53 11.86 -14.90
CA TYR A 92 -6.15 12.23 -14.56
C TYR A 92 -5.16 11.32 -15.27
N ARG A 93 -3.95 11.83 -15.46
CA ARG A 93 -2.81 11.05 -15.95
C ARG A 93 -1.75 10.97 -14.86
N ALA A 94 -1.22 9.78 -14.61
CA ALA A 94 -0.06 9.63 -13.74
C ALA A 94 1.20 10.09 -14.47
N THR A 95 2.04 10.85 -13.78
CA THR A 95 3.34 11.33 -14.29
C THR A 95 4.50 10.53 -13.71
N ARG A 96 4.35 10.02 -12.48
CA ARG A 96 5.37 9.27 -11.75
C ARG A 96 4.74 8.33 -10.73
N VAL A 97 5.41 7.22 -10.45
CA VAL A 97 5.08 6.31 -9.35
C VAL A 97 6.15 6.43 -8.27
N ILE A 98 5.76 6.80 -7.05
CA ILE A 98 6.64 6.82 -5.89
C ILE A 98 6.33 5.57 -5.08
N ILE A 99 7.26 4.63 -4.99
CA ILE A 99 7.05 3.35 -4.30
C ILE A 99 7.78 3.38 -2.96
N ALA A 100 7.19 2.82 -1.92
CA ALA A 100 7.85 2.78 -0.62
C ALA A 100 9.20 2.07 -0.69
N GLN A 101 10.23 2.65 -0.07
CA GLN A 101 11.61 2.16 -0.12
C GLN A 101 11.73 0.67 0.26
N ARG A 102 10.90 0.19 1.19
CA ARG A 102 10.86 -1.22 1.62
C ARG A 102 10.59 -2.23 0.48
N TYR A 103 10.00 -1.77 -0.62
CA TYR A 103 9.75 -2.60 -1.80
C TYR A 103 10.86 -2.55 -2.84
N GLN A 104 11.91 -1.75 -2.64
CA GLN A 104 12.98 -1.56 -3.61
C GLN A 104 13.61 -2.88 -4.04
N GLU A 105 14.08 -3.69 -3.10
CA GLU A 105 14.68 -5.00 -3.42
C GLU A 105 13.67 -5.95 -4.07
N LEU A 106 12.41 -5.89 -3.61
CA LEU A 106 11.34 -6.76 -4.09
C LEU A 106 11.02 -6.54 -5.58
N ILE A 107 11.00 -5.29 -6.04
CA ILE A 107 10.53 -4.94 -7.39
C ILE A 107 11.65 -4.61 -8.38
N SER A 108 12.89 -4.41 -7.91
CA SER A 108 13.99 -3.89 -8.75
C SER A 108 14.29 -4.71 -10.00
N SER A 109 14.00 -6.01 -9.99
CA SER A 109 14.16 -6.92 -11.13
C SER A 109 13.05 -6.80 -12.19
N TYR A 110 11.94 -6.16 -11.85
CA TYR A 110 10.77 -5.96 -12.71
C TYR A 110 10.69 -4.55 -13.29
N LEU A 111 11.60 -3.66 -12.88
CA LEU A 111 11.68 -2.31 -13.43
C LEU A 111 12.38 -2.35 -14.78
N GLU A 112 11.75 -1.73 -15.77
CA GLU A 112 12.33 -1.52 -17.08
C GLU A 112 13.50 -0.55 -16.92
N ARG A 113 14.71 -0.99 -17.29
CA ARG A 113 15.88 -0.13 -17.41
C ARG A 113 16.09 0.12 -18.89
N ASN A 114 15.92 1.35 -19.34
CA ASN A 114 16.32 1.72 -20.70
C ASN A 114 17.84 1.50 -20.83
N THR A 115 18.26 0.50 -21.61
CA THR A 115 19.66 0.36 -22.04
C THR A 115 19.85 1.27 -23.26
N PRO A 116 20.56 2.40 -23.14
CA PRO A 116 20.78 3.27 -24.28
C PRO A 116 21.88 2.64 -25.14
N TRP A 117 21.53 2.14 -26.33
CA TRP A 117 22.50 1.75 -27.36
C TRP A 117 23.13 2.96 -28.09
N ARG A 118 23.19 4.13 -27.42
CA ARG A 118 23.94 5.31 -27.86
C ARG A 118 24.53 6.00 -26.65
N GLU A 119 25.85 6.05 -26.64
CA GLU A 119 26.73 7.10 -26.12
C GLU A 119 26.31 7.79 -24.81
N GLN A 120 26.97 7.32 -23.74
CA GLN A 120 27.46 8.08 -22.57
C GLN A 120 26.43 8.86 -21.73
N SER A 121 26.32 8.39 -20.48
CA SER A 121 25.94 9.18 -19.30
C SER A 121 24.45 9.42 -19.09
N GLU A 122 23.70 8.36 -18.84
CA GLU A 122 22.65 8.34 -17.81
C GLU A 122 22.19 6.89 -17.64
N VAL A 123 22.33 6.34 -16.43
CA VAL A 123 21.66 5.08 -16.09
C VAL A 123 20.17 5.37 -16.25
N GLY A 124 19.55 4.81 -17.30
CA GLY A 124 18.16 5.10 -17.61
C GLY A 124 17.29 4.91 -16.37
N GLU A 125 16.53 5.96 -16.03
CA GLU A 125 15.65 5.95 -14.86
C GLU A 125 14.77 4.70 -14.88
N PRO A 126 14.61 4.01 -13.74
CA PRO A 126 13.80 2.82 -13.69
C PRO A 126 12.34 3.17 -14.01
N ARG A 127 11.69 2.32 -14.81
CA ARG A 127 10.31 2.52 -15.21
C ARG A 127 9.42 1.35 -14.85
N LEU A 128 8.15 1.65 -14.61
CA LEU A 128 7.08 0.68 -14.40
C LEU A 128 5.85 1.16 -15.17
N TYR A 129 5.31 0.30 -16.05
CA TYR A 129 4.20 0.67 -16.93
C TYR A 129 4.48 1.94 -17.78
N GLY A 130 5.73 2.11 -18.19
CA GLY A 130 6.20 3.29 -18.94
C GLY A 130 6.39 4.57 -18.10
N LEU A 131 6.03 4.58 -16.83
CA LEU A 131 6.18 5.72 -15.91
C LEU A 131 7.53 5.67 -15.17
N PRO A 132 8.19 6.81 -14.93
CA PRO A 132 9.36 6.87 -14.06
C PRO A 132 9.00 6.43 -12.64
N VAL A 133 9.89 5.67 -12.01
CA VAL A 133 9.76 5.17 -10.64
C VAL A 133 10.77 5.84 -9.75
N GLU A 134 10.29 6.37 -8.63
CA GLU A 134 11.12 6.82 -7.52
C GLU A 134 10.80 6.02 -6.27
N PHE A 135 11.78 5.90 -5.38
CA PHE A 135 11.56 5.30 -4.06
C PHE A 135 11.35 6.38 -3.01
N SER A 136 10.40 6.14 -2.11
CA SER A 136 10.10 7.04 -1.01
C SER A 136 11.32 7.30 -0.14
N PRO A 137 11.35 8.41 0.62
CA PRO A 137 12.26 8.53 1.74
C PRO A 137 12.02 7.42 2.77
N SER A 138 13.00 7.28 3.67
CA SER A 138 12.89 6.33 4.76
C SER A 138 11.71 6.68 5.69
N PRO A 139 11.03 5.67 6.29
CA PRO A 139 10.03 5.89 7.33
C PRO A 139 10.49 6.71 8.54
N GLN A 140 11.81 6.85 8.78
CA GLN A 140 12.32 7.75 9.83
C GLN A 140 12.19 9.23 9.47
N VAL A 141 12.15 9.55 8.18
CA VAL A 141 11.97 10.92 7.68
C VAL A 141 10.48 11.20 7.50
N GLU A 142 9.76 10.27 6.88
CA GLU A 142 8.32 10.38 6.60
C GLU A 142 7.59 9.11 7.06
N PRO A 143 7.00 9.10 8.27
CA PRO A 143 6.42 7.90 8.88
C PRO A 143 5.28 7.23 8.11
N CYS A 144 4.58 7.98 7.25
CA CYS A 144 3.51 7.43 6.40
C CYS A 144 4.02 6.30 5.50
N TRP A 145 5.28 6.34 5.07
CA TRP A 145 5.94 5.30 4.28
C TRP A 145 6.27 4.03 5.07
N ASN A 146 5.94 3.97 6.36
CA ASN A 146 5.86 2.69 7.05
C ASN A 146 4.58 1.91 6.70
N VAL A 147 3.55 2.59 6.17
CA VAL A 147 2.22 2.01 5.92
C VAL A 147 1.85 2.06 4.44
N ILE A 148 1.96 3.25 3.82
CA ILE A 148 1.62 3.48 2.42
C ILE A 148 2.58 2.68 1.52
N ASN A 149 2.03 2.00 0.51
CA ASN A 149 2.82 1.17 -0.40
C ASN A 149 3.43 1.96 -1.55
N PHE A 150 2.66 2.90 -2.11
CA PHE A 150 3.06 3.78 -3.19
C PHE A 150 2.15 5.01 -3.23
N SER A 151 2.58 6.03 -3.96
CA SER A 151 1.80 7.20 -4.33
C SER A 151 1.95 7.46 -5.84
N LEU A 152 0.93 8.06 -6.44
CA LEU A 152 0.92 8.46 -7.83
C LEU A 152 0.94 9.99 -7.90
N GLU A 153 1.99 10.55 -8.49
CA GLU A 153 1.93 11.93 -8.95
C GLU A 153 1.06 11.99 -10.20
N LYS A 154 0.21 13.01 -10.27
CA LYS A 154 -0.82 13.11 -11.28
C LYS A 154 -0.99 14.53 -11.79
N GLU A 155 -1.36 14.62 -13.04
CA GLU A 155 -1.79 15.85 -13.72
C GLU A 155 -3.20 15.68 -14.26
N LYS A 156 -3.91 16.79 -14.50
CA LYS A 156 -5.20 16.74 -15.19
C LYS A 156 -4.98 16.22 -16.61
N GLY A 157 -5.63 15.12 -16.96
CA GLY A 157 -5.62 14.61 -18.31
C GLY A 157 -6.27 15.64 -19.22
N LEU A 158 -5.70 15.83 -20.42
CA LEU A 158 -6.39 16.55 -21.49
C LEU A 158 -7.69 15.79 -21.78
N SER A 159 -8.82 16.29 -21.29
CA SER A 159 -10.12 15.90 -21.84
C SER A 159 -10.08 16.24 -23.33
N PRO A 160 -10.49 15.36 -24.26
CA PRO A 160 -10.82 15.81 -25.59
C PRO A 160 -12.00 16.78 -25.42
N SER A 161 -11.71 18.08 -25.43
CA SER A 161 -12.72 19.11 -25.55
C SER A 161 -13.41 18.87 -26.88
N LEU A 162 -14.59 18.23 -26.83
CA LEU A 162 -15.54 18.20 -27.93
C LEU A 162 -15.77 19.65 -28.37
N SER A 163 -15.14 20.00 -29.48
CA SER A 163 -15.32 21.26 -30.22
C SER A 163 -16.28 21.01 -31.36
#